data_AF-A0AA46TMH5-F1
#
_entry.id   AF-A0AA46TMH5-F1
#
_cell.length_a   1.000
_cell.length_b   1.000
_cell.length_c   1.000
_cell.angle_alpha   90.00
_cell.angle_beta   90.00
_cell.angle_gamma   90.00
#
_symmetry.space_group_name_H-M   'P 1'
#
loop_
_entity.id
_entity.type
_entity.pdbx_description
1 polymer ?
#
loop_
_entity_poly.entity_id
_entity_poly.type
_entity_poly.pdbx_seq_one_letter_code
_entity_poly.pdbx_strand_id
1 'polypeptide(L)'
;MSTDDDEGWLADTRDSYDTDASGYAEKVRGLLGERPYLRTSLALFAELVREAGGGPVADVSHGPQHTSEGYTGRPINVDSHHRPPGQVAGWLRDAGFTIEAEMVFRPDDSVPGAIIFARSPA
;
A
#
# COMPACT_ATOMS: atom_id res chain seq x y z
N MET A 1 13.37 -21.62 -23.56
CA MET A 1 13.47 -21.56 -22.10
C MET A 1 14.76 -20.83 -21.80
N SER A 2 14.68 -19.53 -21.56
CA SER A 2 15.81 -18.67 -21.18
C SER A 2 15.39 -18.01 -19.87
N THR A 3 16.07 -18.31 -18.78
CA THR A 3 15.74 -17.89 -17.41
C THR A 3 16.50 -16.63 -16.98
N ASP A 4 17.24 -15.99 -17.88
CA ASP A 4 18.01 -14.76 -17.59
C ASP A 4 17.16 -13.47 -17.72
N ASP A 5 16.08 -13.48 -18.51
CA ASP A 5 15.19 -12.32 -18.66
C ASP A 5 14.27 -12.11 -17.44
N ASP A 6 14.09 -13.15 -16.61
CA ASP A 6 13.14 -13.17 -15.48
C ASP A 6 13.68 -12.52 -14.18
N GLU A 7 14.99 -12.26 -14.05
CA GLU A 7 15.55 -11.57 -12.86
C GLU A 7 15.84 -10.08 -13.10
N GLY A 8 16.10 -9.67 -14.36
CA GLY A 8 16.45 -8.29 -14.69
C GLY A 8 15.34 -7.29 -14.37
N TRP A 9 14.07 -7.69 -14.53
CA TRP A 9 12.93 -6.80 -14.28
C TRP A 9 12.82 -6.36 -12.81
N LEU A 10 13.26 -7.17 -11.84
CA LEU A 10 13.25 -6.79 -10.42
C LEU A 10 14.29 -5.69 -10.14
N ALA A 11 15.47 -5.80 -10.74
CA ALA A 11 16.52 -4.78 -10.63
C ALA A 11 16.08 -3.48 -11.32
N ASP A 12 15.51 -3.57 -12.53
CA ASP A 12 15.01 -2.40 -13.26
C ASP A 12 13.81 -1.74 -12.55
N THR A 13 12.93 -2.53 -11.93
CA THR A 13 11.84 -2.03 -11.08
C THR A 13 12.40 -1.31 -9.87
N ARG A 14 13.37 -1.91 -9.17
CA ARG A 14 14.01 -1.28 -8.02
C ARG A 14 14.67 0.05 -8.38
N ASP A 15 15.47 0.08 -9.44
CA ASP A 15 16.16 1.29 -9.91
C ASP A 15 15.16 2.39 -10.32
N SER A 16 14.04 1.99 -10.93
CA SER A 16 12.92 2.87 -11.26
C SER A 16 12.32 3.51 -9.99
N TYR A 17 11.99 2.72 -8.96
CA TYR A 17 11.46 3.24 -7.71
C TYR A 17 12.48 4.06 -6.92
N ASP A 18 13.75 3.64 -6.86
CA ASP A 18 14.83 4.35 -6.17
C ASP A 18 15.07 5.74 -6.79
N THR A 19 14.87 5.89 -8.11
CA THR A 19 14.99 7.18 -8.81
C THR A 19 13.89 8.18 -8.41
N ASP A 20 12.63 7.74 -8.23
CA ASP A 20 11.49 8.63 -7.92
C ASP A 20 11.17 8.73 -6.42
N ALA A 21 11.87 8.00 -5.55
CA ALA A 21 11.62 7.98 -4.11
C ALA A 21 11.59 9.39 -3.48
N SER A 22 12.46 10.29 -3.96
CA SER A 22 12.50 11.69 -3.52
C SER A 22 11.29 12.51 -3.99
N GLY A 23 10.81 12.27 -5.22
CA GLY A 23 9.60 12.88 -5.76
C GLY A 23 8.34 12.41 -5.03
N TYR A 24 8.30 11.13 -4.63
CA TYR A 24 7.23 10.62 -3.77
C TYR A 24 7.26 11.28 -2.39
N ALA A 25 8.44 11.41 -1.78
CA ALA A 25 8.63 12.08 -0.49
C ALA A 25 8.19 13.56 -0.53
N GLU A 26 8.39 14.25 -1.64
CA GLU A 26 7.87 15.60 -1.85
C GLU A 26 6.34 15.63 -1.98
N LYS A 27 5.75 14.72 -2.78
CA LYS A 27 4.29 14.61 -2.96
C LYS A 27 3.54 14.32 -1.67
N VAL A 28 4.12 13.53 -0.76
CA VAL A 28 3.50 13.20 0.53
C VAL A 28 3.84 14.20 1.64
N ARG A 29 4.74 15.16 1.38
CA ARG A 29 5.09 16.21 2.34
C ARG A 29 3.84 17.06 2.64
N GLY A 30 3.54 17.24 3.92
CA GLY A 30 2.38 18.05 4.34
C GLY A 30 1.02 17.35 4.20
N LEU A 31 0.96 16.17 3.57
CA LEU A 31 -0.28 15.41 3.34
C LEU A 31 -1.10 15.19 4.62
N LEU A 32 -0.43 14.89 5.73
CA LEU A 32 -1.08 14.70 7.03
C LEU A 32 -1.61 16.00 7.66
N GLY A 33 -1.05 17.15 7.28
CA GLY A 33 -1.58 18.46 7.66
C GLY A 33 -2.86 18.81 6.89
N GLU A 34 -2.92 18.43 5.62
CA GLU A 34 -4.04 18.74 4.73
C GLU A 34 -5.21 17.73 4.84
N ARG A 35 -4.94 16.51 5.32
CA ARG A 35 -5.91 15.41 5.40
C ARG A 35 -6.14 15.00 6.86
N PRO A 36 -6.96 15.73 7.63
CA PRO A 36 -7.15 15.47 9.06
C PRO A 36 -7.68 14.06 9.34
N TYR A 37 -8.53 13.51 8.47
CA TYR A 37 -9.02 12.12 8.59
C TYR A 37 -7.89 11.09 8.51
N LEU A 38 -6.91 11.30 7.64
CA LEU A 38 -5.76 10.39 7.47
C LEU A 38 -4.86 10.47 8.70
N ARG A 39 -4.56 11.69 9.16
CA ARG A 39 -3.78 11.93 10.37
C ARG A 39 -4.43 11.27 11.60
N THR A 40 -5.74 11.45 11.79
CA THR A 40 -6.47 10.84 12.92
C THR A 40 -6.45 9.32 12.84
N SER A 41 -6.61 8.74 11.65
CA SER A 41 -6.59 7.29 11.47
C SER A 41 -5.21 6.69 11.81
N LEU A 42 -4.13 7.34 11.41
CA LEU A 42 -2.77 6.92 11.75
C LEU A 42 -2.47 7.07 13.26
N ALA A 43 -3.01 8.11 13.90
CA ALA A 43 -2.88 8.28 15.35
C ALA A 43 -3.61 7.15 16.10
N LEU A 44 -4.84 6.82 15.72
CA LEU A 44 -5.58 5.67 16.26
C LEU A 44 -4.81 4.36 16.05
N PHE A 45 -4.24 4.16 14.87
CA PHE A 45 -3.41 2.99 14.59
C PHE A 45 -2.20 2.89 15.51
N ALA A 46 -1.47 3.98 15.71
CA ALA A 46 -0.34 4.01 16.62
C ALA A 46 -0.74 3.70 18.07
N GLU A 47 -1.92 4.17 18.51
CA GLU A 47 -2.47 3.84 19.83
C GLU A 47 -2.76 2.34 19.96
N LEU A 48 -3.46 1.75 18.98
CA LEU A 48 -3.79 0.33 18.97
C LEU A 48 -2.55 -0.58 18.95
N VAL A 49 -1.53 -0.24 18.14
CA VAL A 49 -0.27 -0.99 18.10
C VAL A 49 0.44 -0.95 19.44
N ARG A 50 0.46 0.21 20.11
CA ARG A 50 1.07 0.38 21.43
C ARG A 50 0.33 -0.43 22.49
N GLU A 51 -0.99 -0.43 22.48
CA GLU A 51 -1.82 -1.25 23.38
C GLU A 51 -1.60 -2.75 23.16
N ALA A 52 -1.37 -3.18 21.91
CA ALA A 52 -1.05 -4.56 21.56
C ALA A 52 0.40 -4.98 21.86
N GLY A 53 1.21 -4.13 22.51
CA GLY A 53 2.60 -4.43 22.89
C GLY A 53 3.67 -4.01 21.89
N GLY A 54 3.31 -3.27 20.84
CA GLY A 54 4.28 -2.61 19.94
C GLY A 54 4.96 -3.54 18.93
N GLY A 55 4.29 -4.62 18.53
CA GLY A 55 4.82 -5.59 17.55
C GLY A 55 5.00 -5.01 16.13
N PRO A 56 5.61 -5.78 15.21
CA PRO A 56 5.86 -5.35 13.84
C PRO A 56 4.58 -4.90 13.11
N VAL A 57 4.69 -3.78 12.39
CA VAL A 57 3.62 -3.21 11.56
C VAL A 57 3.98 -3.43 10.09
N ALA A 58 3.01 -3.91 9.30
CA ALA A 58 3.12 -3.94 7.84
C ALA A 58 2.19 -2.88 7.24
N ASP A 59 2.75 -2.02 6.40
CA ASP A 59 1.98 -1.12 5.53
C ASP A 59 1.85 -1.76 4.14
N VAL A 60 0.63 -1.82 3.61
CA VAL A 60 0.32 -2.47 2.32
C VAL A 60 -0.41 -1.45 1.44
N SER A 61 0.25 -1.00 0.37
CA SER A 61 -0.25 0.03 -0.55
C SER A 61 -0.74 -0.51 -1.91
N HIS A 62 -1.47 0.32 -2.68
CA HIS A 62 -2.19 0.06 -3.96
C HIS A 62 -1.30 0.23 -5.23
N GLY A 63 -1.60 -0.14 -6.50
CA GLY A 63 -2.82 -0.43 -7.30
C GLY A 63 -2.43 -0.86 -8.76
N PRO A 64 -3.30 -0.98 -9.80
CA PRO A 64 -2.98 -1.69 -11.04
C PRO A 64 -2.51 -0.76 -12.16
N GLN A 65 -1.29 -0.92 -12.62
CA GLN A 65 -0.76 -0.19 -13.76
C GLN A 65 0.25 -1.07 -14.46
N HIS A 66 -0.07 -1.44 -15.71
CA HIS A 66 0.96 -1.96 -16.60
C HIS A 66 1.82 -0.77 -16.99
N THR A 67 3.06 -0.77 -16.55
CA THR A 67 4.00 0.30 -16.86
C THR A 67 5.05 -0.30 -17.78
N SER A 68 5.06 0.12 -19.05
CA SER A 68 6.04 -0.35 -20.04
C SER A 68 7.34 0.46 -19.99
N GLU A 69 7.36 1.58 -19.26
CA GLU A 69 8.52 2.46 -19.09
C GLU A 69 8.68 2.84 -17.61
N GLY A 70 9.84 2.55 -17.04
CA GLY A 70 10.16 2.95 -15.66
C GLY A 70 10.43 4.45 -15.56
N TYR A 71 10.53 4.96 -14.33
CA TYR A 71 10.86 6.37 -14.06
C TYR A 71 12.26 6.77 -14.56
N THR A 72 13.11 5.79 -14.93
CA THR A 72 14.41 5.96 -15.59
C THR A 72 14.33 6.08 -17.11
N GLY A 73 13.14 5.97 -17.70
CA GLY A 73 12.92 5.92 -19.15
C GLY A 73 13.34 4.62 -19.83
N ARG A 74 13.71 3.59 -19.05
CA ARG A 74 14.01 2.24 -19.56
C ARG A 74 12.73 1.41 -19.69
N PRO A 75 12.64 0.49 -20.67
CA PRO A 75 11.55 -0.45 -20.73
C PRO A 75 11.52 -1.30 -19.46
N ILE A 76 10.37 -1.35 -18.79
CA ILE A 76 10.10 -2.29 -17.68
C ILE A 76 8.81 -3.03 -17.99
N ASN A 77 8.64 -4.23 -17.44
CA ASN A 77 7.40 -4.99 -17.55
C ASN A 77 6.92 -5.37 -16.16
N VAL A 78 6.08 -4.52 -15.58
CA VAL A 78 5.61 -4.67 -14.20
C VAL A 78 4.08 -4.66 -14.18
N ASP A 79 3.52 -5.75 -13.67
CA ASP A 79 2.10 -5.85 -13.36
C ASP A 79 1.90 -5.52 -11.88
N SER A 80 1.39 -4.33 -11.60
CA SER A 80 0.91 -4.00 -10.26
C SER A 80 -0.56 -4.46 -10.11
N HIS A 81 -0.98 -4.87 -8.90
CA HIS A 81 -2.34 -5.37 -8.67
C HIS A 81 -3.09 -4.52 -7.63
N HIS A 82 -4.26 -3.98 -8.02
CA HIS A 82 -5.19 -3.35 -7.07
C HIS A 82 -6.04 -4.36 -6.36
N ARG A 83 -6.15 -4.19 -5.05
CA ARG A 83 -7.03 -4.97 -4.20
C ARG A 83 -8.10 -4.02 -3.66
N PRO A 84 -9.37 -4.13 -4.09
CA PRO A 84 -10.45 -3.34 -3.52
C PRO A 84 -10.47 -3.51 -1.99
N PRO A 85 -10.81 -2.48 -1.21
CA PRO A 85 -10.89 -2.57 0.25
C PRO A 85 -11.70 -3.78 0.74
N GLY A 86 -12.87 -4.02 0.13
CA GLY A 86 -13.69 -5.18 0.44
C GLY A 86 -13.04 -6.54 0.12
N GLN A 87 -12.15 -6.62 -0.88
CA GLN A 87 -11.39 -7.84 -1.17
C GLN A 87 -10.34 -8.10 -0.09
N VAL A 88 -9.58 -7.07 0.32
CA VAL A 88 -8.59 -7.18 1.40
C VAL A 88 -9.29 -7.57 2.72
N ALA A 89 -10.41 -6.93 3.03
CA ALA A 89 -11.22 -7.27 4.20
C ALA A 89 -11.77 -8.71 4.13
N GLY A 90 -12.12 -9.20 2.93
CA GLY A 90 -12.48 -10.60 2.69
C GLY A 90 -11.34 -11.54 3.05
N TRP A 91 -10.15 -11.31 2.51
CA TRP A 91 -8.98 -12.15 2.78
C TRP A 91 -8.56 -12.17 4.25
N LEU A 92 -8.65 -11.01 4.92
CA LEU A 92 -8.39 -10.94 6.37
C LEU A 92 -9.37 -11.80 7.15
N ARG A 93 -10.66 -11.80 6.79
CA ARG A 93 -11.67 -12.69 7.39
C ARG A 93 -11.38 -14.16 7.10
N ASP A 94 -11.05 -14.49 5.84
CA ASP A 94 -10.71 -15.86 5.44
C ASP A 94 -9.46 -16.38 6.18
N ALA A 95 -8.52 -15.48 6.52
CA ALA A 95 -7.35 -15.77 7.34
C ALA A 95 -7.64 -15.81 8.85
N GLY A 96 -8.90 -15.65 9.28
CA GLY A 96 -9.33 -15.74 10.67
C GLY A 96 -9.23 -14.44 11.48
N PHE A 97 -8.87 -13.31 10.85
CA PHE A 97 -8.86 -12.02 11.52
C PHE A 97 -10.29 -11.47 11.71
N THR A 98 -10.51 -10.80 12.83
CA THR A 98 -11.71 -9.99 13.06
C THR A 98 -11.46 -8.58 12.54
N ILE A 99 -12.30 -8.10 11.61
CA ILE A 99 -12.27 -6.69 11.18
C ILE A 99 -12.96 -5.84 12.25
N GLU A 100 -12.21 -4.93 12.86
CA GLU A 100 -12.70 -4.02 13.91
C GLU A 100 -13.19 -2.70 13.31
N ALA A 101 -12.52 -2.20 12.26
CA ALA A 101 -12.93 -1.00 11.54
C ALA A 101 -12.41 -0.98 10.10
N GLU A 102 -13.15 -0.31 9.22
CA GLU A 102 -12.76 -0.02 7.84
C GLU A 102 -13.11 1.44 7.55
N MET A 103 -12.11 2.24 7.15
CA MET A 103 -12.29 3.62 6.72
C MET A 103 -11.90 3.75 5.26
N VAL A 104 -12.88 4.05 4.40
CA VAL A 104 -12.67 4.27 2.97
C VAL A 104 -12.52 5.76 2.70
N PHE A 105 -11.49 6.13 1.94
CA PHE A 105 -11.23 7.50 1.47
C PHE A 105 -11.53 7.61 -0.01
N ARG A 106 -12.08 8.75 -0.41
CA ARG A 106 -12.46 9.05 -1.79
C ARG A 106 -13.34 7.94 -2.39
N PRO A 107 -14.47 7.62 -1.73
CA PRO A 107 -15.32 6.48 -2.12
C PRO A 107 -15.91 6.62 -3.53
N ASP A 108 -15.98 7.85 -4.04
CA ASP A 108 -16.51 8.16 -5.38
C ASP A 108 -15.43 8.16 -6.47
N ASP A 109 -14.15 8.04 -6.12
CA ASP A 109 -13.06 7.90 -7.09
C ASP A 109 -13.10 6.49 -7.72
N SER A 110 -12.60 6.36 -8.95
CA SER A 110 -12.42 5.06 -9.60
C SER A 110 -11.47 4.12 -8.86
N VAL A 111 -10.64 4.67 -7.96
CA VAL A 111 -9.66 3.96 -7.13
C VAL A 111 -9.73 4.50 -5.70
N PRO A 112 -10.68 4.01 -4.88
CA PRO A 112 -10.78 4.41 -3.47
C PRO A 112 -9.63 3.83 -2.66
N GLY A 113 -9.15 4.58 -1.67
CA GLY A 113 -8.19 4.09 -0.69
C GLY A 113 -8.90 3.62 0.59
N ALA A 114 -8.25 2.80 1.42
CA ALA A 114 -8.80 2.46 2.73
C ALA A 114 -7.72 2.22 3.79
N ILE A 115 -8.08 2.42 5.06
CA ILE A 115 -7.39 1.86 6.22
C ILE A 115 -8.31 0.80 6.84
N ILE A 116 -7.81 -0.42 7.01
CA ILE A 116 -8.54 -1.54 7.63
C ILE A 116 -7.83 -1.92 8.91
N PHE A 117 -8.56 -1.92 10.03
CA PHE A 117 -8.10 -2.42 11.32
C PHE A 117 -8.61 -3.84 11.51
N ALA A 118 -7.67 -4.77 11.65
CA ALA A 118 -7.96 -6.18 11.85
C ALA A 118 -7.19 -6.73 13.04
N ARG A 119 -7.84 -7.57 13.84
CA ARG A 119 -7.27 -8.21 15.02
C ARG A 119 -7.12 -9.69 14.78
N SER A 120 -5.95 -10.24 15.12
CA SER A 120 -5.72 -11.68 15.04
C SER A 120 -6.65 -12.43 16.03
N PRO A 121 -7.01 -13.68 15.74
CA PRO A 121 -7.65 -14.52 16.75
C PRO A 121 -6.74 -14.64 17.98
N ALA A 122 -7.36 -14.77 19.15
CA ALA A 122 -6.67 -14.92 20.44
C ALA A 122 -5.99 -16.29 20.56
#